data_AF-A0A1A8H7M1-F1
#
_entry.id   AF-A0A1A8H7M1-F1
#
_cell.length_a   1.000
_cell.length_b   1.000
_cell.length_c   1.000
_cell.angle_alpha   90.00
_cell.angle_beta   90.00
_cell.angle_gamma   90.00
#
_symmetry.space_group_name_H-M   'P 1'
#
loop_
_entity.id
_entity.type
_entity.pdbx_description
1 polymer ?
#
loop_
_entity_poly.entity_id
_entity_poly.type
_entity_poly.pdbx_seq_one_letter_code
_entity_poly.pdbx_strand_id
1 'polypeptide(L)'
;PTIPDAVTGYYLNKAGFEASDPRIIRLISLASQKFISDIANDALQHCKMKGTASGSSRSKTKDKKYTLTMEDLTLALSEYGVNVKKPYYFT
;
A
#
# COMPACT_ATOMS: atom_id res chain seq x y z
N PRO A 1 3.19 -11.31 12.78
CA PRO A 1 2.61 -10.71 11.55
C PRO A 1 1.15 -10.28 11.82
N THR A 2 0.71 -9.16 11.25
CA THR A 2 -0.68 -8.68 11.37
C THR A 2 -1.69 -9.51 10.59
N ILE A 3 -1.27 -10.12 9.49
CA ILE A 3 -2.05 -11.09 8.69
C ILE A 3 -2.15 -12.42 9.45
N PRO A 4 -3.37 -12.95 9.71
CA PRO A 4 -3.56 -14.26 10.34
C PRO A 4 -3.03 -15.43 9.52
N ASP A 5 -2.52 -16.46 10.19
CA ASP A 5 -1.91 -17.64 9.54
C ASP A 5 -2.90 -18.34 8.57
N ALA A 6 -4.20 -18.36 8.88
CA ALA A 6 -5.23 -18.94 8.01
C ALA A 6 -5.39 -18.20 6.66
N VAL A 7 -5.20 -16.87 6.63
CA VAL A 7 -5.31 -16.07 5.41
C VAL A 7 -4.12 -16.39 4.49
N THR A 8 -2.92 -16.39 5.05
CA THR A 8 -1.72 -16.72 4.29
C THR A 8 -1.76 -18.18 3.82
N GLY A 9 -2.18 -19.11 4.67
CA GLY A 9 -2.37 -20.51 4.29
C GLY A 9 -3.35 -20.69 3.13
N TYR A 10 -4.49 -19.98 3.14
CA TYR A 10 -5.44 -19.99 2.03
C TYR A 10 -4.80 -19.55 0.70
N TYR A 11 -4.05 -18.44 0.70
CA TYR A 11 -3.39 -17.95 -0.52
C TYR A 11 -2.23 -18.84 -0.98
N LEU A 12 -1.49 -19.46 -0.07
CA LEU A 12 -0.45 -20.43 -0.42
C LEU A 12 -1.05 -21.68 -1.06
N ASN A 13 -2.11 -22.24 -0.48
CA ASN A 13 -2.81 -23.37 -1.07
C ASN A 13 -3.39 -23.04 -2.44
N LYS A 14 -3.94 -21.83 -2.62
CA LYS A 14 -4.41 -21.33 -3.91
C LYS A 14 -3.28 -21.22 -4.94
N ALA A 15 -2.06 -20.93 -4.52
CA ALA A 15 -0.86 -20.91 -5.35
C ALA A 15 -0.24 -22.30 -5.57
N GLY A 16 -0.84 -23.37 -5.00
CA GLY A 16 -0.34 -24.74 -5.10
C GLY A 16 0.79 -25.09 -4.12
N PHE A 17 0.95 -24.31 -3.05
CA PHE A 17 1.98 -24.53 -2.04
C PHE A 17 1.37 -24.78 -0.66
N GLU A 18 1.65 -25.93 -0.06
CA GLU A 18 1.27 -26.25 1.31
C GLU A 18 2.52 -26.20 2.21
N ALA A 19 2.53 -25.28 3.17
CA ALA A 19 3.64 -25.13 4.10
C ALA A 19 3.35 -25.89 5.40
N SER A 20 4.12 -26.94 5.69
CA SER A 20 4.00 -27.68 6.96
C SER A 20 4.59 -26.91 8.16
N ASP A 21 5.57 -26.02 7.92
CA ASP A 21 6.20 -25.22 8.97
C ASP A 21 5.48 -23.85 9.12
N PRO A 22 4.87 -23.55 10.28
CA PRO A 22 4.17 -22.28 10.51
C PRO A 22 5.13 -21.07 10.43
N ARG A 23 6.44 -21.26 10.59
CA ARG A 23 7.43 -20.18 10.45
C ARG A 23 7.50 -19.68 9.01
N ILE A 24 7.34 -20.55 8.01
CA ILE A 24 7.32 -20.17 6.59
C ILE A 24 6.09 -19.33 6.29
N ILE A 25 4.92 -19.76 6.78
CA ILE A 25 3.66 -19.01 6.65
C ILE A 25 3.84 -17.60 7.23
N ARG A 26 4.39 -17.50 8.44
CA ARG A 26 4.61 -16.21 9.11
C ARG A 26 5.65 -15.34 8.41
N LEU A 27 6.70 -15.94 7.83
CA LEU A 27 7.71 -15.22 7.05
C LEU A 27 7.08 -14.59 5.81
N ILE A 28 6.26 -15.35 5.07
CA ILE A 28 5.56 -14.84 3.90
C ILE A 28 4.58 -13.74 4.30
N SER A 29 3.84 -13.92 5.40
CA SER A 29 2.98 -12.87 5.96
C SER A 29 3.74 -11.57 6.27
N LEU A 30 4.94 -11.66 6.86
CA LEU A 30 5.78 -10.50 7.16
C LEU A 30 6.30 -9.84 5.88
N ALA A 31 6.73 -10.62 4.90
CA ALA A 31 7.19 -10.11 3.62
C ALA A 31 6.07 -9.34 2.89
N SER A 32 4.85 -9.90 2.84
CA SER A 32 3.69 -9.21 2.29
C SER A 32 3.34 -7.93 3.06
N GLN A 33 3.42 -7.96 4.40
CA GLN A 33 3.20 -6.76 5.23
C GLN A 33 4.23 -5.67 4.95
N LYS A 34 5.51 -6.03 4.85
CA LYS A 34 6.58 -5.09 4.52
C LYS A 34 6.32 -4.48 3.16
N PHE A 35 6.04 -5.30 2.16
CA PHE A 35 5.77 -4.84 0.79
C PHE A 35 4.63 -3.81 0.73
N ILE A 36 3.49 -4.10 1.36
CA ILE A 36 2.37 -3.14 1.40
C ILE A 36 2.72 -1.89 2.22
N SER A 37 3.50 -2.04 3.30
CA SER A 37 3.94 -0.90 4.11
C SER A 37 4.85 0.04 3.33
N ASP A 38 5.77 -0.50 2.53
CA ASP A 38 6.67 0.29 1.68
C ASP A 38 5.85 1.10 0.65
N ILE A 39 4.93 0.46 -0.07
CA ILE A 39 4.02 1.16 -1.02
C ILE A 39 3.19 2.25 -0.34
N ALA A 40 2.64 1.96 0.85
CA ALA A 40 1.82 2.93 1.59
C ALA A 40 2.65 4.14 2.05
N ASN A 41 3.91 3.92 2.43
CA ASN A 41 4.84 4.99 2.80
C ASN A 41 5.20 5.85 1.59
N ASP A 42 5.43 5.24 0.42
CA ASP A 42 5.72 5.98 -0.82
C ASP A 42 4.51 6.81 -1.27
N ALA A 43 3.30 6.23 -1.25
CA ALA A 43 2.07 6.97 -1.51
C ALA A 43 1.85 8.13 -0.53
N LEU A 44 2.20 7.95 0.76
CA LEU A 44 2.16 9.02 1.75
C LEU A 44 3.16 10.14 1.44
N GLN A 45 4.35 9.82 0.91
CA GLN A 45 5.32 10.83 0.49
C GLN A 45 4.76 11.67 -0.66
N HIS A 46 4.19 11.05 -1.70
CA HIS A 46 3.52 11.77 -2.79
C HIS A 46 2.40 12.68 -2.28
N CYS A 47 1.57 12.17 -1.37
CA CYS A 47 0.48 12.93 -0.75
C CYS A 47 1.00 14.16 0.03
N LYS A 48 2.10 14.01 0.77
CA LYS A 48 2.75 15.11 1.51
C LYS A 48 3.32 16.17 0.58
N MET A 49 3.98 15.78 -0.50
CA MET A 49 4.56 16.71 -1.48
C MET A 49 3.47 17.55 -2.16
N LYS A 50 2.35 16.93 -2.56
CA LYS A 50 1.19 17.64 -3.13
C LYS A 50 0.65 18.73 -2.20
N GLY A 51 0.55 18.42 -0.91
CA GLY A 51 0.09 19.37 0.12
C GLY A 51 1.07 20.48 0.50
N THR A 52 2.26 20.53 -0.11
CA THR A 52 3.23 21.64 0.03
C THR A 52 3.23 22.59 -1.18
N ALA A 53 2.81 22.11 -2.35
CA ALA A 53 2.66 22.93 -3.57
C ALA A 53 1.38 23.79 -3.56
N SER A 54 0.34 23.37 -2.83
CA SER A 54 -0.84 24.19 -2.56
C SER A 54 -0.52 25.22 -1.47
N GLY A 55 -0.02 26.40 -1.86
CA GLY A 55 0.40 27.51 -1.00
C GLY A 55 -0.71 28.17 -0.16
N SER A 56 -1.44 27.41 0.65
CA SER A 56 -2.40 27.96 1.62
C SER A 56 -1.96 27.65 3.05
N SER A 57 -1.45 28.71 3.69
CA SER A 57 -1.47 28.96 5.12
C SER A 57 -0.77 27.97 6.07
N ARG A 58 0.29 28.49 6.71
CA ARG A 58 0.98 27.98 7.92
C ARG A 58 0.07 27.90 9.18
N SER A 59 -1.23 27.70 9.04
CA SER A 59 -2.16 27.65 10.16
C SER A 59 -2.77 26.25 10.25
N LYS A 60 -2.56 25.58 11.39
CA LYS A 60 -3.08 24.26 11.81
C LYS A 60 -2.27 23.03 11.40
N THR A 61 -1.05 22.94 11.94
CA THR A 61 -0.23 21.72 11.98
C THR A 61 -0.90 20.54 12.71
N LYS A 62 -1.97 20.77 13.50
CA LYS A 62 -2.56 19.74 14.38
C LYS A 62 -3.66 18.87 13.73
N ASP A 63 -4.22 19.28 12.59
CA ASP A 63 -5.38 18.62 11.95
C ASP A 63 -5.15 18.23 10.49
N LYS A 64 -3.90 18.01 10.05
CA LYS A 64 -3.61 17.63 8.67
C LYS A 64 -3.97 16.16 8.45
N LYS A 65 -5.21 15.90 8.05
CA LYS A 65 -5.71 14.57 7.67
C LYS A 65 -5.16 14.18 6.29
N TYR A 66 -4.35 13.13 6.24
CA TYR A 66 -3.92 12.55 4.97
C TYR A 66 -5.00 11.62 4.43
N THR A 67 -5.28 11.72 3.13
CA THR A 67 -6.22 10.86 2.41
C THR A 67 -5.44 10.14 1.32
N LEU A 68 -5.52 8.81 1.29
CA LEU A 68 -4.93 8.02 0.22
C LEU A 68 -5.78 8.17 -1.05
N THR A 69 -5.21 8.79 -2.10
CA THR A 69 -5.92 9.00 -3.37
C THR A 69 -5.38 8.10 -4.48
N MET A 70 -6.17 7.93 -5.56
CA MET A 70 -5.73 7.18 -6.74
C MET A 70 -4.53 7.83 -7.43
N GLU A 71 -4.39 9.15 -7.35
CA GLU A 71 -3.24 9.86 -7.91
C GLU A 71 -1.95 9.49 -7.17
N ASP A 72 -1.96 9.57 -5.83
CA ASP A 72 -0.80 9.24 -4.99
C ASP A 72 -0.41 7.76 -5.14
N LEU A 73 -1.41 6.87 -5.18
CA LEU A 73 -1.20 5.43 -5.31
C LEU A 73 -0.70 5.04 -6.71
N THR A 74 -1.20 5.67 -7.77
CA THR A 74 -0.76 5.38 -9.15
C THR A 74 0.69 5.76 -9.35
N LEU A 75 1.13 6.88 -8.78
CA LEU A 75 2.53 7.30 -8.80
C LEU A 75 3.41 6.29 -8.05
N ALA A 76 3.06 5.95 -6.80
CA ALA A 76 3.80 4.97 -6.02
C ALA A 76 3.91 3.63 -6.75
N LEU A 77 2.79 3.09 -7.25
CA LEU A 77 2.75 1.81 -7.96
C LEU A 77 3.53 1.80 -9.28
N SER A 78 3.66 2.95 -9.95
CA SER A 78 4.43 3.05 -11.20
C SER A 78 5.92 2.78 -10.99
N GLU A 79 6.45 3.12 -9.81
CA GLU A 79 7.85 2.82 -9.42
C GLU A 79 8.09 1.32 -9.23
N TYR A 80 7.03 0.57 -8.87
CA TYR A 80 7.05 -0.90 -8.78
C TYR A 80 6.66 -1.58 -10.11
N GLY A 81 6.53 -0.82 -11.21
CA GLY A 81 6.20 -1.36 -12.54
C GLY A 81 4.72 -1.70 -12.75
N VAL A 82 3.83 -1.26 -11.86
CA VAL A 82 2.39 -1.52 -11.95
C VAL A 82 1.68 -0.30 -12.57
N ASN A 83 1.05 -0.51 -13.73
CA ASN A 83 0.34 0.55 -14.45
C ASN A 83 -1.15 0.56 -14.10
N VAL A 84 -1.60 1.58 -13.37
CA VAL A 84 -3.01 1.76 -13.00
C VAL A 84 -3.67 2.81 -13.90
N LYS A 85 -4.49 2.35 -14.85
CA LYS A 85 -5.29 3.23 -15.73
C LYS A 85 -6.75 3.19 -15.31
N LYS A 86 -7.13 4.06 -14.37
CA LYS A 86 -8.54 4.25 -14.00
C LYS A 86 -9.06 5.58 -14.56
N PRO A 87 -9.97 5.57 -15.54
CA PRO A 87 -10.56 6.80 -16.05
C PRO A 87 -11.46 7.44 -14.98
N TYR A 88 -11.57 8.77 -15.01
CA TYR A 88 -12.44 9.51 -14.09
C TYR A 88 -13.92 9.31 -14.39
N TYR A 89 -14.26 9.04 -15.65
CA TYR A 89 -15.60 8.82 -16.14
C TYR A 89 -15.55 7.82 -17.30
N PHE A 90 -16.62 7.04 -17.45
CA PHE A 90 -16.85 6.21 -18.64
C PHE A 90 -17.88 6.93 -19.50
N THR A 91 -17.54 7.16 -20.77
CA THR A 91 -18.46 7.67 -21.80
C THR A 91 -19.12 6.53 -22.53
#